data_AF-A0A3D1IME5-F1
#
_entry.id   AF-A0A3D1IME5-F1
#
_cell.length_a   1.000
_cell.length_b   1.000
_cell.length_c   1.000
_cell.angle_alpha   90.00
_cell.angle_beta   90.00
_cell.angle_gamma   90.00
#
_symmetry.space_group_name_H-M   'P 1'
#
loop_
_entity.id
_entity.type
_entity.pdbx_description
1 polymer ?
#
loop_
_entity_poly.entity_id
_entity_poly.type
_entity_poly.pdbx_seq_one_letter_code
_entity_poly.pdbx_strand_id
1 'polypeptide(L)'
;MALAYALQSHIELCGEILAVVQQEHQQLKTNQVEDVTQLQEARQGMLERLTTAQAEIVRHKDSWMTLTEVQKQSMPEIGQRLQHCTDLIMKIVSLDRENEQLMLRNKLVPPSHLPPAERQNPNLVAKLYKDQP
;
A
#
# COMPACT_ATOMS: atom_id res chain seq x y z
N MET A 1 20.35 -7.52 -10.02
CA MET A 1 19.38 -8.64 -10.03
C MET A 1 18.00 -8.12 -10.39
N ALA A 2 17.20 -8.89 -11.13
CA ALA A 2 15.84 -8.52 -11.53
C ALA A 2 14.91 -8.27 -10.32
N LEU A 3 15.00 -9.09 -9.26
CA LEU A 3 14.19 -8.91 -8.04
C LEU A 3 14.49 -7.60 -7.31
N ALA A 4 15.76 -7.20 -7.18
CA ALA A 4 16.13 -5.95 -6.54
C ALA A 4 15.59 -4.72 -7.29
N TYR A 5 15.54 -4.79 -8.62
CA TYR A 5 14.95 -3.76 -9.47
C TYR A 5 13.43 -3.70 -9.32
N ALA A 6 12.75 -4.85 -9.34
CA ALA A 6 11.30 -4.94 -9.13
C ALA A 6 10.91 -4.39 -7.74
N LEU A 7 11.67 -4.71 -6.69
CA LEU A 7 11.47 -4.18 -5.35
C LEU A 7 11.70 -2.66 -5.29
N GLN A 8 12.74 -2.14 -5.95
CA GLN A 8 12.98 -0.69 -6.00
C GLN A 8 11.84 0.05 -6.70
N SER A 9 11.37 -0.46 -7.84
CA SER A 9 10.24 0.13 -8.56
C SER A 9 8.95 0.12 -7.73
N HIS A 10 8.73 -0.96 -6.95
CA HIS A 10 7.61 -1.02 -6.01
C HIS A 10 7.76 -0.02 -4.84
N ILE A 11 8.97 0.19 -4.31
CA ILE A 11 9.24 1.22 -3.28
C ILE A 11 8.91 2.61 -3.81
N GLU A 12 9.36 2.93 -5.02
CA GLU A 12 9.09 4.22 -5.68
C GLU A 12 7.59 4.43 -5.87
N LEU A 13 6.88 3.41 -6.37
CA LEU A 13 5.43 3.46 -6.51
C LEU A 13 4.72 3.64 -5.15
N CYS A 14 5.12 2.91 -4.11
CA CYS A 14 4.59 3.12 -2.77
C CYS A 14 4.87 4.54 -2.25
N GLY A 15 6.02 5.13 -2.58
CA GLY A 15 6.34 6.53 -2.28
C GLY A 15 5.37 7.51 -2.96
N GLU A 16 5.09 7.31 -4.25
CA GLU A 16 4.10 8.10 -5.00
C GLU A 16 2.69 7.97 -4.40
N ILE A 17 2.28 6.75 -4.06
CA ILE A 17 0.99 6.49 -3.42
C ILE A 17 0.90 7.19 -2.08
N LEU A 18 1.95 7.07 -1.26
CA LEU A 18 1.99 7.74 0.03
C LEU A 18 1.84 9.26 -0.11
N ALA A 19 2.49 9.88 -1.09
CA ALA A 19 2.40 11.32 -1.33
C ALA A 19 0.96 11.76 -1.68
N VAL A 20 0.25 11.01 -2.53
CA VAL A 20 -1.14 11.32 -2.88
C VAL A 20 -2.07 11.12 -1.69
N VAL A 21 -1.93 10.03 -0.93
CA VAL A 21 -2.75 9.79 0.27
C VAL A 21 -2.48 10.85 1.35
N GLN A 22 -1.25 11.37 1.45
CA GLN A 22 -0.90 12.51 2.30
C GLN A 22 -1.56 13.82 1.84
N GLN A 23 -1.57 14.07 0.54
CA GLN A 23 -2.24 15.24 -0.02
C GLN A 23 -3.76 15.17 0.22
N GLU A 24 -4.38 14.02 -0.02
CA GLU A 24 -5.78 13.74 0.30
C GLU A 24 -6.05 13.98 1.80
N HIS A 25 -5.20 13.45 2.67
CA HIS A 25 -5.31 13.64 4.12
C HIS A 25 -5.32 15.11 4.50
N GLN A 26 -4.41 15.90 3.92
CA GLN A 26 -4.33 17.33 4.18
C GLN A 26 -5.60 18.05 3.72
N GLN A 27 -6.08 17.78 2.50
CA GLN A 27 -7.31 18.37 1.96
C GLN A 27 -8.53 18.05 2.83
N LEU A 28 -8.65 16.80 3.26
CA LEU A 28 -9.72 16.36 4.17
C LEU A 28 -9.63 17.04 5.53
N LYS A 29 -8.42 17.17 6.08
CA LYS A 29 -8.19 17.81 7.38
C LYS A 29 -8.49 19.31 7.35
N THR A 30 -8.18 20.00 6.26
CA THR A 30 -8.47 21.43 6.07
C THR A 30 -9.86 21.70 5.51
N ASN A 31 -10.66 20.66 5.24
CA ASN A 31 -11.97 20.74 4.59
C ASN A 31 -11.93 21.49 3.24
N GLN A 32 -10.83 21.32 2.49
CA GLN A 32 -10.60 21.91 1.17
C GLN A 32 -10.76 20.85 0.07
N VAL A 33 -11.70 19.93 0.26
CA VAL A 33 -12.01 18.94 -0.77
C VAL A 33 -12.84 19.62 -1.86
N GLU A 34 -12.18 19.98 -2.96
CA GLU A 34 -12.84 20.59 -4.12
C GLU A 34 -13.63 19.55 -4.92
N ASP A 35 -13.08 18.34 -5.08
CA ASP A 35 -13.70 17.28 -5.88
C ASP A 35 -13.37 15.87 -5.32
N VAL A 36 -14.39 15.21 -4.77
CA VAL A 36 -14.29 13.83 -4.24
C VAL A 36 -14.06 12.81 -5.37
N THR A 37 -14.53 13.12 -6.58
CA THR A 37 -14.43 12.24 -7.75
C THR A 37 -12.98 12.11 -8.21
N GLN A 38 -12.21 13.21 -8.22
CA GLN A 38 -10.78 13.19 -8.53
C GLN A 38 -9.97 12.38 -7.52
N LEU A 39 -10.33 12.43 -6.24
CA LEU A 39 -9.71 11.61 -5.20
C LEU A 39 -9.96 10.11 -5.44
N GLN A 40 -11.18 9.75 -5.85
CA GLN A 40 -11.53 8.37 -6.17
C GLN A 40 -10.83 7.85 -7.43
N GLU A 41 -10.75 8.65 -8.49
CA GLU A 41 -10.05 8.29 -9.72
C GLU A 41 -8.54 8.10 -9.47
N ALA A 42 -7.92 8.99 -8.69
CA ALA A 42 -6.51 8.86 -8.31
C ALA A 42 -6.25 7.56 -7.53
N ARG A 43 -7.12 7.22 -6.55
CA ARG A 43 -7.04 5.95 -5.81
C ARG A 43 -7.18 4.72 -6.72
N GLN A 44 -8.13 4.75 -7.66
CA GLN A 44 -8.37 3.63 -8.56
C GLN A 44 -7.14 3.38 -9.47
N GLY A 45 -6.59 4.43 -10.06
CA GLY A 45 -5.37 4.31 -10.89
C GLY A 45 -4.16 3.80 -10.09
N MET A 46 -4.08 4.13 -8.80
CA MET A 46 -3.03 3.63 -7.91
C MET A 46 -3.13 2.13 -7.62
N LEU A 47 -4.35 1.61 -7.43
CA LEU A 47 -4.58 0.17 -7.21
C LEU A 47 -4.16 -0.68 -8.40
N GLU A 48 -4.43 -0.21 -9.63
CA GLU A 48 -4.05 -0.91 -10.86
C GLU A 48 -2.52 -0.97 -11.03
N ARG A 49 -1.82 0.14 -10.76
CA ARG A 49 -0.36 0.20 -10.78
C ARG A 49 0.26 -0.71 -9.72
N LEU A 50 -0.32 -0.73 -8.50
CA LEU A 50 0.17 -1.57 -7.40
C LEU A 50 -0.03 -3.06 -7.70
N THR A 51 -1.17 -3.43 -8.29
CA THR A 51 -1.45 -4.81 -8.71
C THR A 51 -0.41 -5.31 -9.72
N THR A 52 -0.02 -4.45 -10.67
CA THR A 52 1.00 -4.78 -11.68
C THR A 52 2.38 -4.93 -11.06
N ALA A 53 2.78 -4.00 -10.17
CA ALA A 53 4.07 -4.07 -9.48
C ALA A 53 4.17 -5.30 -8.56
N GLN A 54 3.08 -5.68 -7.89
CA GLN A 54 2.99 -6.88 -7.07
C GLN A 54 3.18 -8.15 -7.92
N ALA A 55 2.55 -8.23 -9.10
CA ALA A 55 2.68 -9.38 -9.99
C ALA A 55 4.15 -9.61 -10.41
N GLU A 56 4.90 -8.54 -10.69
CA GLU A 56 6.32 -8.62 -11.03
C GLU A 56 7.18 -9.11 -9.85
N ILE A 57 6.90 -8.68 -8.61
CA ILE A 57 7.57 -9.21 -7.42
C ILE A 57 7.27 -10.70 -7.24
N VAL A 58 6.01 -11.11 -7.38
CA VAL A 58 5.59 -12.52 -7.25
C VAL A 58 6.27 -13.39 -8.30
N ARG A 59 6.42 -12.90 -9.53
CA ARG A 59 7.13 -13.61 -10.61
C ARG A 59 8.58 -13.92 -10.26
N HIS A 60 9.22 -13.06 -9.45
CA HIS A 60 10.60 -13.26 -8.99
C HIS A 60 10.69 -13.99 -7.64
N LYS A 61 9.57 -14.15 -6.92
CA LYS A 61 9.50 -14.82 -5.61
C LYS A 61 9.96 -16.28 -5.70
N ASP A 62 9.53 -17.02 -6.71
CA ASP A 62 9.88 -18.44 -6.83
C ASP A 62 11.39 -18.65 -7.00
N SER A 63 12.03 -17.81 -7.82
CA SER A 63 13.49 -17.82 -8.01
C SER A 63 14.26 -17.40 -6.76
N TRP A 64 13.65 -16.59 -5.88
CA TRP A 64 14.23 -16.23 -4.59
C TRP A 64 14.06 -17.34 -3.55
N MET A 65 12.92 -18.05 -3.57
CA MET A 65 12.61 -19.12 -2.64
C MET A 65 13.53 -20.34 -2.84
N THR A 66 14.02 -20.58 -4.07
CA THR A 66 14.99 -21.65 -4.36
C THR A 66 16.41 -21.36 -3.85
N LEU A 67 16.72 -20.12 -3.47
CA LEU A 67 18.03 -19.77 -2.91
C LEU A 67 18.18 -20.30 -1.48
N THR A 68 19.40 -20.78 -1.18
CA THR A 68 19.80 -21.18 0.17
C THR A 68 19.95 -19.99 1.10
N GLU A 69 19.89 -20.23 2.41
CA GLU A 69 20.03 -19.19 3.42
C GLU A 69 21.36 -18.43 3.31
N VAL A 70 22.46 -19.14 2.98
CA VAL A 70 23.78 -18.54 2.77
C VAL A 70 23.78 -17.58 1.57
N GLN A 71 23.08 -17.95 0.48
CA GLN A 71 22.92 -17.08 -0.68
C GLN A 71 22.06 -15.85 -0.37
N LYS A 72 20.98 -16.01 0.41
CA LYS A 72 20.13 -14.89 0.84
C LYS A 72 20.89 -13.94 1.77
N GLN A 73 21.71 -14.46 2.68
CA GLN A 73 22.56 -13.68 3.58
C GLN A 73 23.64 -12.87 2.83
N SER A 74 24.05 -13.33 1.65
CA SER A 74 24.95 -12.57 0.77
C SER A 74 24.27 -11.38 0.08
N MET A 75 22.94 -11.24 0.20
CA MET A 75 22.13 -10.20 -0.43
C MET A 75 21.24 -9.45 0.59
N PRO A 76 21.83 -8.82 1.63
CA PRO A 76 21.08 -8.14 2.68
C PRO A 76 20.21 -6.98 2.15
N GLU A 77 20.56 -6.40 1.00
CA GLU A 77 19.81 -5.34 0.35
C GLU A 77 18.40 -5.77 -0.05
N ILE A 78 18.18 -7.05 -0.37
CA ILE A 78 16.86 -7.56 -0.73
C ILE A 78 15.97 -7.61 0.52
N GLY A 79 16.51 -8.08 1.66
CA GLY A 79 15.81 -8.07 2.94
C GLY A 79 15.44 -6.64 3.39
N GLN A 80 16.38 -5.70 3.28
CA GLN A 80 16.13 -4.29 3.60
C GLN A 80 15.05 -3.67 2.72
N ARG A 81 15.06 -3.96 1.41
CA ARG A 81 14.05 -3.48 0.46
C ARG A 81 12.67 -4.06 0.75
N LEU A 82 12.59 -5.35 1.08
CA LEU A 82 11.34 -5.99 1.48
C LEU A 82 10.76 -5.34 2.74
N GLN A 83 11.58 -5.11 3.75
CA GLN A 83 11.15 -4.43 4.97
C GLN A 83 10.66 -3.01 4.68
N HIS A 84 11.38 -2.25 3.85
CA HIS A 84 10.97 -0.91 3.45
C HIS A 84 9.63 -0.91 2.68
N CYS A 85 9.42 -1.85 1.77
CA CYS A 85 8.13 -2.04 1.12
C CYS A 85 7.00 -2.26 2.15
N THR A 86 7.21 -3.16 3.12
CA THR A 86 6.22 -3.45 4.16
C THR A 86 5.91 -2.21 4.99
N ASP A 87 6.93 -1.44 5.39
CA ASP A 87 6.76 -0.22 6.18
C ASP A 87 5.96 0.85 5.42
N LEU A 88 6.22 1.01 4.11
CA LEU A 88 5.47 1.95 3.27
C LEU A 88 4.02 1.51 3.09
N ILE A 89 3.76 0.23 2.82
CA ILE A 89 2.40 -0.31 2.72
C ILE A 89 1.64 -0.06 4.03
N MET A 90 2.26 -0.33 5.17
CA MET A 90 1.63 -0.11 6.48
C MET A 90 1.32 1.37 6.72
N LYS A 91 2.23 2.28 6.34
CA LYS A 91 1.98 3.74 6.40
C LYS A 91 0.80 4.16 5.52
N ILE A 92 0.76 3.67 4.28
CA ILE A 92 -0.33 3.96 3.34
C ILE A 92 -1.66 3.49 3.95
N VAL A 93 -1.74 2.24 4.42
CA VAL A 93 -2.98 1.67 5.00
C VAL A 93 -3.43 2.42 6.25
N SER A 94 -2.50 2.83 7.11
CA SER A 94 -2.83 3.63 8.30
C SER A 94 -3.44 4.98 7.91
N LEU A 95 -2.79 5.68 6.98
CA LEU A 95 -3.22 7.00 6.54
C LEU A 95 -4.54 6.93 5.77
N ASP A 96 -4.75 5.86 5.00
CA ASP A 96 -6.00 5.60 4.27
C ASP A 96 -7.20 5.54 5.22
N ARG A 97 -7.05 4.84 6.35
CA ARG A 97 -8.08 4.75 7.37
C ARG A 97 -8.35 6.08 8.06
N GLU A 98 -7.32 6.88 8.28
CA GLU A 98 -7.50 8.23 8.79
C GLU A 98 -8.26 9.11 7.79
N ASN A 99 -7.99 8.97 6.50
CA ASN A 99 -8.72 9.66 5.43
C ASN A 99 -10.19 9.23 5.40
N GLU A 100 -10.48 7.93 5.51
CA GLU A 100 -11.85 7.42 5.63
C GLU A 100 -12.58 8.03 6.85
N GLN A 101 -11.93 8.11 8.00
CA GLN A 101 -12.52 8.75 9.19
C GLN A 101 -12.79 10.24 8.99
N LEU A 102 -11.87 10.96 8.33
CA LEU A 102 -12.07 12.37 8.02
C LEU A 102 -13.19 12.58 7.01
N MET A 103 -13.30 11.73 5.99
CA MET A 103 -14.41 11.76 5.03
C MET A 103 -15.75 11.57 5.74
N LEU A 104 -15.85 10.60 6.67
CA LEU A 104 -17.05 10.38 7.48
C LEU A 104 -17.38 11.62 8.34
N ARG A 105 -16.38 12.19 9.00
CA ARG A 105 -16.55 13.38 9.85
C ARG A 105 -17.02 14.60 9.06
N ASN A 106 -16.50 14.76 7.83
CA ASN A 106 -16.86 15.86 6.93
C ASN A 106 -18.15 15.58 6.14
N LYS A 107 -18.82 14.44 6.37
CA LYS A 107 -20.05 14.01 5.67
C LYS A 107 -19.86 13.87 4.15
N LEU A 108 -18.66 13.51 3.72
CA LEU A 108 -18.28 13.33 2.31
C LEU A 108 -18.44 11.88 1.84
N VAL A 109 -18.99 10.98 2.68
CA VAL A 109 -19.20 9.57 2.35
C VAL A 109 -20.64 9.33 1.88
N PRO A 110 -20.85 8.86 0.63
CA PRO A 110 -22.14 8.39 0.18
C PRO A 110 -22.62 7.19 1.02
N PRO A 111 -23.92 7.04 1.32
CA PRO A 111 -24.45 5.94 2.15
C PRO A 111 -24.12 4.53 1.64
N SER A 112 -23.89 4.38 0.34
CA SER A 112 -23.50 3.11 -0.32
C SER A 112 -22.04 2.72 -0.11
N HIS A 113 -21.20 3.61 0.43
CA HIS A 113 -19.74 3.44 0.55
C HIS A 113 -19.27 3.41 2.02
N LEU A 114 -20.18 3.20 2.97
CA LEU A 114 -19.81 2.99 4.37
C LEU A 114 -18.91 1.74 4.48
N PRO A 115 -17.68 1.86 5.02
CA PRO A 115 -16.79 0.71 5.12
C PRO A 115 -17.39 -0.32 6.09
N PRO A 116 -17.37 -1.62 5.74
CA PRO A 116 -17.72 -2.67 6.68
C PRO A 116 -16.78 -2.63 7.89
N ALA A 117 -17.32 -2.81 9.09
CA ALA A 117 -16.61 -2.62 10.37
C ALA A 117 -15.30 -3.44 10.48
N GLU A 118 -15.18 -4.53 9.72
CA GLU A 118 -14.02 -5.43 9.70
C GLU A 118 -12.75 -4.78 9.11
N ARG A 119 -12.88 -3.79 8.20
CA ARG A 119 -11.73 -3.09 7.58
C ARG A 119 -11.00 -2.15 8.54
N GLN A 120 -11.62 -1.79 9.66
CA GLN A 120 -11.03 -0.90 10.67
C GLN A 120 -9.99 -1.59 11.55
N ASN A 121 -9.82 -2.92 11.47
CA ASN A 121 -8.90 -3.66 12.33
C ASN A 121 -7.48 -3.74 11.73
N PRO A 122 -6.45 -3.12 12.34
CA PRO A 122 -5.06 -3.18 11.84
C PRO A 122 -4.48 -4.58 11.83
N ASN A 123 -4.95 -5.44 12.72
CA ASN A 123 -4.46 -6.80 12.83
C ASN A 123 -5.01 -7.72 11.72
N LEU A 124 -6.02 -7.30 10.96
CA LEU A 124 -6.61 -8.12 9.91
C LEU A 124 -5.61 -8.35 8.75
N VAL A 125 -4.92 -7.29 8.33
CA VAL A 125 -3.91 -7.36 7.26
C VAL A 125 -2.71 -8.20 7.71
N ALA A 126 -2.21 -7.97 8.93
CA ALA A 126 -1.11 -8.76 9.50
C ALA A 126 -1.47 -10.26 9.65
N LYS A 127 -2.75 -10.59 9.88
CA LYS A 127 -3.25 -11.98 9.88
C LYS A 127 -3.34 -12.55 8.46
N LEU A 128 -3.83 -11.80 7.48
CA LEU A 128 -3.90 -12.25 6.09
C LEU A 128 -2.52 -12.61 5.49
N TYR A 129 -1.47 -11.87 5.85
CA TYR A 129 -0.09 -12.22 5.46
C TYR A 129 0.49 -13.40 6.25
N LYS A 130 -0.03 -13.71 7.44
CA LYS A 130 0.34 -14.90 8.22
C LYS A 130 -0.37 -16.17 7.78
N ASP A 131 -1.57 -16.04 7.21
CA ASP A 131 -2.44 -17.15 6.82
C ASP A 131 -2.35 -17.52 5.32
N GLN A 132 -1.45 -16.89 4.54
CA GLN A 132 -1.16 -17.35 3.18
C GLN A 132 -0.21 -18.56 3.22
N PRO A 133 -0.62 -19.75 2.73
CA PRO A 133 0.19 -20.97 2.74
C PRO A 133 1.41 -20.89 1.83
#